data_AF-A0A7C0YH84-F1
#
_entry.id   AF-A0A7C0YH84-F1
#
_cell.length_a   1.000
_cell.length_b   1.000
_cell.length_c   1.000
_cell.angle_alpha   90.00
_cell.angle_beta   90.00
_cell.angle_gamma   90.00
#
_symmetry.space_group_name_H-M   'P 1'
#
loop_
_entity.id
_entity.type
_entity.pdbx_description
1 polymer ?
#
loop_
_entity_poly.entity_id
_entity_poly.type
_entity_poly.pdbx_seq_one_letter_code
_entity_poly.pdbx_strand_id
1 'polypeptide(L)' 'LGHQIFFSYCVVENYGEPCFKIIDCWYRHFDVETYLKEHLSPEQWDKLVNRPPKPKVLSLLELIEQAKKRKKEAE' A
#
# COMPACT_ATOMS: atom_id res chain seq x y z
N LEU A 1 0.48 13.05 3.92
CA LEU A 1 0.18 11.92 2.99
C LEU A 1 -0.54 12.51 1.81
N GLY A 2 0.04 12.38 0.61
CA GLY A 2 -0.25 13.17 -0.59
C GLY A 2 0.51 14.49 -0.60
N HIS A 3 1.63 14.56 -1.31
CA HIS A 3 2.26 15.83 -1.71
C HIS A 3 1.97 16.06 -3.20
N GLN A 4 2.24 17.26 -3.72
CA GLN A 4 2.20 17.48 -5.15
C GLN A 4 3.35 16.71 -5.81
N ILE A 5 3.02 15.64 -6.52
CA ILE A 5 3.96 14.74 -7.17
C ILE A 5 3.44 14.37 -8.56
N PHE A 6 4.33 13.89 -9.42
CA PHE A 6 3.96 13.40 -10.74
C PHE A 6 3.27 12.05 -10.66
N PHE A 7 2.31 11.82 -11.56
CA PHE A 7 1.62 10.54 -11.69
C PHE A 7 2.60 9.38 -11.94
N SER A 8 3.66 9.61 -12.71
CA SER A 8 4.71 8.61 -12.97
C SER A 8 5.36 8.06 -11.69
N TYR A 9 5.51 8.90 -10.66
CA TYR A 9 6.00 8.43 -9.36
C TYR A 9 4.98 7.51 -8.69
N CYS A 10 3.70 7.87 -8.71
CA CYS A 10 2.63 7.06 -8.11
C CYS A 10 2.54 5.66 -8.71
N VAL A 11 2.85 5.49 -10.00
CA VAL A 11 2.77 4.19 -10.69
C VAL A 11 3.82 3.19 -10.19
N VAL A 12 4.92 3.64 -9.58
CA VAL A 12 6.06 2.78 -9.17
C VAL A 12 6.42 2.87 -7.68
N GLU A 13 5.68 3.67 -6.91
CA GLU A 13 6.01 4.04 -5.52
C GLU A 13 6.15 2.83 -4.58
N ASN A 14 5.36 1.79 -4.81
CA ASN A 14 5.32 0.59 -3.97
C ASN A 14 6.14 -0.54 -4.60
N TYR A 15 7.48 -0.41 -4.51
CA TYR A 15 8.44 -1.42 -5.02
C TYR A 15 8.26 -1.75 -6.51
N GLY A 16 8.03 -0.74 -7.34
CA GLY A 16 7.79 -0.91 -8.78
C GLY A 16 6.32 -1.09 -9.16
N GLU A 17 5.41 -1.03 -8.19
CA GLU A 17 3.96 -1.08 -8.41
C GLU A 17 3.28 0.18 -7.85
N PRO A 18 2.04 0.48 -8.27
CA PRO A 18 1.31 1.59 -7.71
C PRO A 18 0.91 1.34 -6.26
N CYS A 19 0.79 2.41 -5.49
CA CYS A 19 0.26 2.32 -4.14
C CYS A 19 -1.27 2.18 -4.16
N PHE A 20 -1.82 1.55 -3.13
CA PHE A 20 -3.28 1.34 -2.96
C PHE A 20 -4.14 2.62 -2.91
N LYS A 21 -3.52 3.81 -2.87
CA LYS A 21 -4.21 5.10 -2.87
C LYS A 21 -4.23 5.78 -4.23
N ILE A 22 -3.60 5.21 -5.26
CA ILE A 22 -3.49 5.86 -6.58
C ILE A 22 -4.85 6.25 -7.17
N ILE A 23 -5.87 5.39 -7.03
CA ILE A 23 -7.23 5.66 -7.52
C ILE A 23 -7.84 6.83 -6.74
N ASP A 24 -7.80 6.78 -5.40
CA ASP A 24 -8.28 7.85 -4.51
C ASP A 24 -7.58 9.20 -4.78
N CYS A 25 -6.30 9.18 -5.14
CA CYS A 25 -5.52 10.39 -5.38
C CYS A 25 -5.82 11.01 -6.76
N TRP A 26 -6.09 10.20 -7.78
CA TRP A 26 -6.11 10.66 -9.18
C TRP A 26 -7.49 10.66 -9.86
N TYR A 27 -8.54 10.09 -9.25
CA TYR A 27 -9.88 10.03 -9.87
C TYR A 27 -10.47 11.39 -10.26
N ARG A 28 -10.04 12.49 -9.63
CA ARG A 28 -10.49 13.86 -9.96
C ARG A 28 -9.72 14.49 -11.11
N HIS A 29 -8.58 13.93 -11.49
CA HIS A 29 -7.72 14.47 -12.52
C HIS A 29 -7.98 13.80 -13.88
N PHE A 30 -8.26 12.50 -13.89
CA PHE A 30 -8.62 11.73 -15.09
C PHE A 30 -9.17 10.34 -14.70
N ASP A 31 -9.61 9.56 -15.69
CA ASP A 31 -10.01 8.16 -15.50
C ASP A 31 -8.79 7.26 -15.25
N VAL A 32 -8.26 7.35 -14.04
CA VAL A 32 -7.13 6.56 -13.57
C VAL A 32 -7.46 5.06 -13.48
N GLU A 33 -8.73 4.70 -13.29
CA GLU A 33 -9.12 3.30 -13.17
C GLU A 33 -8.93 2.57 -14.50
N THR A 34 -9.46 3.15 -15.59
CA THR A 34 -9.28 2.60 -16.94
C THR A 34 -7.80 2.55 -17.31
N TYR A 35 -7.05 3.62 -17.08
CA TYR A 35 -5.61 3.65 -17.33
C TYR A 35 -4.88 2.48 -16.66
N LEU A 36 -5.16 2.23 -15.37
CA LEU A 36 -4.50 1.16 -14.63
C LEU A 36 -4.92 -0.23 -15.11
N LYS A 37 -6.18 -0.45 -15.47
CA LYS A 37 -6.65 -1.73 -16.05
C LYS A 37 -5.98 -2.05 -17.40
N GLU A 38 -5.64 -1.03 -18.18
CA GLU A 38 -4.94 -1.19 -19.46
C GLU A 38 -3.44 -1.46 -19.31
N HIS A 39 -2.82 -0.96 -18.22
CA HIS A 39 -1.36 -0.98 -18.05
C HIS A 39 -0.86 -1.99 -17.01
N LEU A 40 -1.70 -2.45 -16.09
CA LEU A 40 -1.34 -3.46 -15.10
C LEU A 40 -1.72 -4.86 -15.59
N SER A 41 -0.95 -5.87 -15.17
CA SER A 41 -1.40 -7.26 -15.33
C SER A 41 -2.67 -7.51 -14.48
N PRO A 42 -3.50 -8.51 -14.84
CA PRO A 42 -4.65 -8.88 -14.04
C PRO A 42 -4.32 -9.16 -12.57
N GLU A 43 -3.17 -9.76 -12.29
CA GLU A 43 -2.68 -10.07 -10.95
C GLU A 43 -2.28 -8.81 -10.17
N GLN A 44 -1.63 -7.86 -10.85
CA GLN A 44 -1.28 -6.57 -10.25
C GLN A 44 -2.53 -5.75 -9.94
N TRP A 45 -3.49 -5.75 -10.85
CA TRP A 45 -4.79 -5.12 -10.67
C TRP A 45 -5.53 -5.71 -9.46
N ASP A 46 -5.64 -7.03 -9.39
CA ASP A 46 -6.29 -7.74 -8.27
C ASP A 46 -5.62 -7.40 -6.93
N LYS A 47 -4.29 -7.46 -6.86
CA LYS A 47 -3.51 -7.10 -5.67
C LYS A 47 -3.73 -5.64 -5.24
N LEU A 48 -3.91 -4.73 -6.21
CA LEU A 48 -4.12 -3.32 -5.95
C LEU A 48 -5.50 -3.08 -5.31
N VAL A 49 -6.56 -3.65 -5.89
CA VAL A 49 -7.95 -3.40 -5.46
C VAL A 49 -8.40 -4.27 -4.29
N ASN A 50 -7.91 -5.50 -4.21
CA ASN A 50 -8.25 -6.47 -3.17
C ASN A 50 -7.22 -6.52 -2.04
N ARG A 51 -6.39 -5.48 -1.90
CA ARG A 51 -5.40 -5.42 -0.82
C ARG A 51 -6.09 -5.58 0.53
N PRO A 52 -5.81 -6.64 1.30
CA PRO A 52 -6.38 -6.76 2.63
C PRO A 52 -5.87 -5.57 3.45
N PRO A 53 -6.74 -4.87 4.20
CA PRO A 53 -6.27 -3.87 5.14
C PRO A 53 -5.30 -4.59 6.07
N LYS A 54 -4.00 -4.27 6.02
CA LYS A 54 -3.04 -4.80 7.01
C LYS A 54 -3.64 -4.43 8.37
N PRO A 55 -4.12 -5.38 9.17
CA PRO A 55 -4.72 -5.03 10.44
C PRO A 55 -3.59 -4.48 11.30
N LYS A 56 -3.53 -3.14 11.41
CA LYS A 56 -2.52 -2.42 12.21
C LYS A 56 -2.46 -2.97 13.63
N VAL A 57 -3.57 -3.50 14.12
CA VAL A 57 -3.71 -4.18 15.41
C VAL A 57 -2.86 -5.46 15.49
N LEU A 58 -2.86 -6.33 14.46
CA LEU A 58 -2.04 -7.55 14.49
C LEU A 58 -0.56 -7.22 14.49
N SER A 59 -0.13 -6.29 13.63
CA SER A 59 1.26 -5.84 13.60
C SER A 59 1.68 -5.19 14.93
N LEU A 60 0.80 -4.42 15.56
CA LEU A 60 1.05 -3.85 16.88
C LEU A 60 1.16 -4.93 17.97
N LEU A 61 0.28 -5.94 17.95
CA LEU A 61 0.34 -7.07 18.89
C LEU A 61 1.64 -7.86 18.76
N GLU A 62 2.10 -8.14 17.52
CA GLU A 62 3.38 -8.81 17.28
C GLU A 62 4.56 -8.01 17.83
N LEU A 63 4.58 -6.69 17.61
CA LEU A 63 5.63 -5.80 18.13
C LEU A 63 5.63 -5.76 19.66
N ILE A 64 4.45 -5.73 20.29
CA ILE A 64 4.32 -5.80 21.75
C ILE A 64 4.86 -7.13 22.28
N GLU A 65 4.54 -8.24 21.63
CA GLU A 65 4.99 -9.57 22.07
C GLU A 65 6.51 -9.73 21.94
N GLN A 66 7.09 -9.24 20.84
CA GLN A 66 8.54 -9.20 20.69
C GLN A 66 9.21 -8.32 21.76
N ALA A 67 8.61 -7.18 22.10
CA ALA A 67 9.13 -6.31 23.17
C ALA A 67 9.09 -6.99 24.55
N LYS A 68 8.02 -7.75 24.85
CA LYS A 68 7.91 -8.54 26.08
C LYS A 68 8.96 -9.65 26.16
N LYS A 69 9.21 -10.38 25.07
CA LYS A 69 10.25 -11.42 25.00
C LYS A 69 11.64 -10.85 25.26
N ARG A 70 12.00 -9.76 24.58
CA ARG A 70 13.28 -9.06 24.78
C ARG A 70 13.49 -8.59 26.23
N LYS A 71 12.43 -8.13 26.89
CA LYS A 71 12.51 -7.73 28.30
C LYS A 71 12.81 -8.95 29.21
N LYS A 72 12.20 -10.10 28.92
CA LYS A 72 12.35 -11.32 29.72
C LYS A 72 13.70 -12.02 29.53
N GLU A 73 14.36 -11.81 28.39
CA GLU A 73 15.71 -12.33 28.10
C GLU A 73 16.84 -11.46 28.69
N ALA A 74 16.53 -10.23 29.08
CA ALA A 74 17.47 -9.28 29.69
C ALA A 74 17.44 -9.27 31.23
N GLU A 75 16.56 -10.06 31.84
CA GLU A 75 16.47 -10.37 33.28
C GLU A 75 17.10 -11.74 33.57
#